data_AF-A0A9D3VSS9-F1
#
_entry.id   AF-A0A9D3VSS9-F1
#
_cell.length_a   1.000
_cell.length_b   1.000
_cell.length_c   1.000
_cell.angle_alpha   90.00
_cell.angle_beta   90.00
_cell.angle_gamma   90.00
#
_symmetry.space_group_name_H-M   'P 1'
#
loop_
_entity.id
_entity.type
_entity.pdbx_description
1 polymer ?
#
loop_
_entity_poly.entity_id
_entity_poly.type
_entity_poly.pdbx_seq_one_letter_code
_entity_poly.pdbx_strand_id
1 'polypeptide(L)'
;MRLLMTNRSSEIFNPYTPGTPITGFGVGKVIDSRNPEFKEGDLVWGITGWEEYSLLKSSEGLFKIHHTDIPLSYYTGILGMPGLTAYGGFYEVCAPKKGEYVFVSAASGAVGQLVGQFAKLMGCYVVGSAGTQDKVDLLKNKFGFDDAFNYKEEPDWNAALKRCFPEGIDIYFENVGGQMLDAVILNMRVHGRIAVCGMISQYNRDQPEGVHNLMSIVYKSVRIEGFSVFK
;
A
#
# COMPACT_ATOMS: atom_id res chain seq x y z
N MET A 1 -11.30 1.08 -0.67
CA MET A 1 -12.60 0.67 -1.24
C MET A 1 -13.29 -0.42 -0.42
N ARG A 2 -12.70 -1.61 -0.20
CA ARG A 2 -13.37 -2.68 0.60
C ARG A 2 -13.82 -2.24 1.99
N LEU A 3 -12.98 -1.48 2.70
CA LEU A 3 -13.33 -0.91 4.00
C LEU A 3 -14.61 -0.05 3.96
N LEU A 4 -14.83 0.68 2.86
CA LEU A 4 -15.95 1.60 2.68
C LEU A 4 -17.24 0.89 2.26
N MET A 5 -17.17 -0.42 1.94
CA MET A 5 -18.32 -1.28 1.62
C MET A 5 -18.93 -1.92 2.88
N THR A 6 -18.55 -1.45 4.07
CA THR A 6 -19.04 -1.95 5.36
C THR A 6 -19.75 -0.83 6.10
N ASN A 7 -20.53 -1.14 7.14
CA ASN A 7 -21.15 -0.11 8.00
C ASN A 7 -20.17 0.48 9.03
N ARG A 8 -18.87 0.15 8.96
CA ARG A 8 -17.87 0.64 9.91
C ARG A 8 -17.38 2.01 9.46
N SER A 9 -17.62 3.03 10.28
CA SER A 9 -17.03 4.36 10.13
C SER A 9 -15.81 4.53 11.04
N SER A 10 -14.90 5.39 10.64
CA SER A 10 -13.83 5.92 11.49
C SER A 10 -13.72 7.41 11.27
N GLU A 11 -12.95 8.13 12.09
CA GLU A 11 -12.69 9.56 11.89
C GLU A 11 -12.10 9.88 10.51
N ILE A 12 -11.48 8.89 9.85
CA ILE A 12 -10.76 9.05 8.58
C ILE A 12 -11.55 8.47 7.39
N PHE A 13 -12.48 7.54 7.64
CA PHE A 13 -13.17 6.79 6.59
C PHE A 13 -14.68 6.72 6.83
N ASN A 14 -15.44 7.25 5.87
CA ASN A 14 -16.91 7.16 5.85
C ASN A 14 -17.36 6.08 4.86
N PRO A 15 -18.33 5.22 5.24
CA PRO A 15 -18.82 4.18 4.36
C PRO A 15 -19.61 4.77 3.18
N TYR A 16 -19.68 4.02 2.07
CA TYR A 16 -20.51 4.41 0.95
C TYR A 16 -21.99 4.42 1.33
N THR A 17 -22.73 5.37 0.77
CA THR A 17 -24.18 5.44 0.94
C THR A 17 -24.87 4.54 -0.10
N PRO A 18 -25.72 3.57 0.32
CA PRO A 18 -26.48 2.76 -0.62
C PRO A 18 -27.36 3.62 -1.54
N GLY A 19 -27.39 3.27 -2.83
CA GLY A 19 -28.19 3.99 -3.83
C GLY A 19 -27.53 5.25 -4.40
N THR A 20 -26.30 5.60 -3.98
CA THR A 20 -25.51 6.68 -4.58
C THR A 20 -24.34 6.14 -5.40
N PRO A 21 -23.83 6.88 -6.41
CA PRO A 21 -22.60 6.49 -7.10
C PRO A 21 -21.45 6.24 -6.13
N ILE A 22 -20.69 5.17 -6.37
CA ILE A 22 -19.45 4.89 -5.63
C ILE A 22 -18.45 6.01 -5.94
N THR A 23 -17.66 6.42 -4.94
CA THR A 23 -16.56 7.36 -5.15
C THR A 23 -15.20 6.68 -5.05
N GLY A 24 -14.22 7.18 -5.81
CA GLY A 24 -12.86 6.68 -5.77
C GLY A 24 -11.88 7.59 -6.51
N PHE A 25 -10.59 7.29 -6.42
CA PHE A 25 -9.59 8.00 -7.20
C PHE A 25 -9.75 7.71 -8.69
N GLY A 26 -9.76 8.76 -9.50
CA GLY A 26 -9.88 8.68 -10.95
C GLY A 26 -9.15 9.83 -11.63
N VAL A 27 -9.17 9.79 -12.97
CA VAL A 27 -8.64 10.83 -13.84
C VAL A 27 -9.79 11.34 -14.69
N GLY A 28 -9.90 12.66 -14.82
CA GLY A 28 -10.96 13.31 -15.57
C GLY A 28 -10.46 14.51 -16.37
N LYS A 29 -11.31 14.98 -17.28
CA LYS A 29 -11.13 16.22 -18.02
C LYS A 29 -12.18 17.21 -17.54
N VAL A 30 -11.75 18.43 -17.23
CA VAL A 30 -12.67 19.52 -16.85
C VAL A 30 -13.48 19.93 -18.08
N ILE A 31 -14.80 19.82 -17.98
CA ILE A 31 -15.75 20.23 -19.03
C ILE A 31 -16.32 21.62 -18.75
N ASP A 32 -16.51 21.97 -17.47
CA ASP A 32 -16.93 23.30 -17.02
C ASP A 32 -16.36 23.55 -15.61
N SER A 33 -16.09 24.80 -15.25
CA SER A 33 -15.55 25.16 -13.93
C SER A 33 -15.94 26.57 -13.50
N ARG A 34 -16.36 26.69 -12.23
CA ARG A 34 -16.51 27.97 -11.51
C ARG A 34 -15.31 28.29 -10.61
N ASN A 35 -14.34 27.38 -10.49
CA ASN A 35 -13.11 27.64 -9.76
C ASN A 35 -12.05 28.19 -10.75
N PRO A 36 -11.49 29.40 -10.54
CA PRO A 36 -10.49 29.99 -11.44
C PRO A 36 -9.19 29.18 -11.59
N GLU A 37 -8.89 28.28 -10.65
CA GLU A 37 -7.73 27.38 -10.72
C GLU A 37 -7.87 26.28 -11.78
N PHE A 38 -9.10 25.96 -12.19
CA PHE A 38 -9.39 24.90 -13.17
C PHE A 38 -10.15 25.48 -14.37
N LYS A 39 -9.69 25.13 -15.57
CA LYS A 39 -10.26 25.61 -16.84
C LYS A 39 -10.77 24.43 -17.66
N GLU A 40 -11.74 24.70 -18.53
CA GLU A 40 -12.16 23.72 -19.54
C GLU A 40 -10.95 23.18 -20.30
N GLY A 41 -10.86 21.86 -20.42
CA GLY A 41 -9.74 21.19 -21.06
C GLY A 41 -8.65 20.71 -20.10
N ASP A 42 -8.57 21.24 -18.87
CA ASP A 42 -7.60 20.77 -17.88
C ASP A 42 -7.81 19.27 -17.58
N LEU A 43 -6.70 18.54 -17.50
CA LEU A 43 -6.69 17.16 -17.03
C LEU A 43 -6.40 17.14 -15.54
N VAL A 44 -7.14 16.34 -14.79
CA VAL A 44 -7.09 16.30 -13.33
C VAL A 44 -7.14 14.86 -12.83
N TRP A 45 -6.57 14.63 -11.65
CA TRP A 45 -6.80 13.41 -10.88
C TRP A 45 -7.21 13.74 -9.45
N GLY A 46 -8.01 12.87 -8.85
CA GLY A 46 -8.57 13.09 -7.51
C GLY A 46 -9.75 12.17 -7.23
N ILE A 47 -10.50 12.45 -6.18
CA ILE A 47 -11.71 11.69 -5.85
C ILE A 47 -12.85 12.11 -6.80
N THR A 48 -13.42 11.14 -7.50
CA THR A 48 -14.53 11.31 -8.45
C THR A 48 -15.59 10.22 -8.24
N GLY A 49 -16.77 10.39 -8.84
CA GLY A 49 -17.79 9.35 -8.91
C GLY A 49 -17.44 8.26 -9.93
N TRP A 50 -17.93 7.04 -9.71
CA TRP A 50 -17.96 5.95 -10.67
C TRP A 50 -19.13 6.15 -11.62
N GLU A 51 -18.96 7.10 -12.54
CA GLU A 51 -19.96 7.59 -13.49
C GLU A 51 -19.24 8.26 -14.66
N GLU A 52 -19.98 8.61 -15.72
CA GLU A 52 -19.38 9.25 -16.91
C GLU A 52 -19.05 10.73 -16.68
N TYR A 53 -19.80 11.42 -15.81
CA TYR A 53 -19.61 12.83 -15.49
C TYR A 53 -19.86 13.07 -14.00
N SER A 54 -18.91 13.70 -13.31
CA SER A 54 -19.04 14.05 -11.90
C SER A 54 -19.07 15.56 -11.69
N LEU A 55 -20.06 16.04 -10.94
CA LEU A 55 -20.09 17.42 -10.45
C LEU A 55 -19.37 17.51 -9.10
N LEU A 56 -18.13 18.01 -9.10
CA LEU A 56 -17.35 18.22 -7.88
C LEU A 56 -17.68 19.59 -7.26
N LYS A 57 -18.32 19.57 -6.08
CA LYS A 57 -18.69 20.80 -5.34
C LYS A 57 -17.51 21.48 -4.67
N SER A 58 -16.45 20.72 -4.38
CA SER A 58 -15.18 21.21 -3.86
C SER A 58 -14.07 20.70 -4.79
N SER A 59 -13.07 21.52 -5.04
CA SER A 59 -11.83 21.13 -5.73
C SER A 59 -10.75 20.64 -4.76
N GLU A 60 -11.05 20.56 -3.46
CA GLU A 60 -10.14 20.00 -2.47
C GLU A 60 -9.80 18.55 -2.81
N GLY A 61 -8.51 18.21 -2.79
CA GLY A 61 -8.02 16.88 -3.19
C GLY A 61 -8.07 16.61 -4.70
N LEU A 62 -8.32 17.63 -5.53
CA LEU A 62 -8.18 17.57 -6.98
C LEU A 62 -6.82 18.15 -7.40
N PHE A 63 -6.07 17.39 -8.19
CA PHE A 63 -4.73 17.75 -8.62
C PHE A 63 -4.70 17.90 -10.13
N LYS A 64 -4.18 19.03 -10.61
CA LYS A 64 -3.99 19.26 -12.04
C LYS A 64 -2.84 18.39 -12.58
N ILE A 65 -3.05 17.77 -13.73
CA ILE A 65 -2.05 16.98 -14.44
C ILE A 65 -1.25 17.92 -15.34
N HIS A 66 0.04 18.07 -15.02
CA HIS A 66 0.97 18.89 -15.79
C HIS A 66 1.80 18.09 -16.80
N HIS A 67 2.02 16.80 -16.54
CA HIS A 67 2.77 15.91 -17.43
C HIS A 67 1.82 15.03 -18.21
N THR A 68 1.54 15.42 -19.45
CA THR A 68 0.60 14.75 -20.35
C THR A 68 1.29 13.89 -21.42
N ASP A 69 2.62 13.89 -21.42
CA ASP A 69 3.50 13.06 -22.25
C ASP A 69 3.58 11.59 -21.79
N ILE A 70 2.99 11.30 -20.63
CA ILE A 70 2.89 9.97 -20.03
C ILE A 70 1.45 9.44 -20.04
N PRO A 71 1.22 8.12 -19.95
CA PRO A 71 -0.13 7.57 -19.94
C PRO A 71 -0.96 8.13 -18.77
N LEU A 72 -2.11 8.75 -19.07
CA LEU A 72 -2.98 9.36 -18.05
C LEU A 72 -3.42 8.36 -16.98
N SER A 73 -3.54 7.08 -17.33
CA SER A 73 -3.88 6.01 -16.37
C SER A 73 -2.88 5.90 -15.21
N TYR A 74 -1.64 6.36 -15.35
CA TYR A 74 -0.62 6.32 -14.30
C TYR A 74 -1.00 7.17 -13.08
N TYR A 75 -1.82 8.21 -13.26
CA TYR A 75 -2.34 9.05 -12.19
C TYR A 75 -3.40 8.35 -11.32
N THR A 76 -3.86 7.16 -11.69
CA THR A 76 -4.65 6.29 -10.78
C THR A 76 -3.78 5.33 -9.97
N GLY A 77 -2.47 5.29 -10.24
CA GLY A 77 -1.51 4.34 -9.67
C GLY A 77 -0.19 5.01 -9.26
N ILE A 78 0.86 4.77 -10.05
CA ILE A 78 2.26 5.17 -9.75
C ILE A 78 2.45 6.68 -9.55
N LEU A 79 1.64 7.52 -10.19
CA LEU A 79 1.69 8.98 -10.04
C LEU A 79 0.49 9.56 -9.29
N GLY A 80 -0.37 8.68 -8.78
CA GLY A 80 -1.51 9.05 -7.94
C GLY A 80 -1.30 8.65 -6.48
N MET A 81 -2.43 8.45 -5.80
CA MET A 81 -2.46 8.04 -4.40
C MET A 81 -1.61 6.78 -4.08
N PRO A 82 -1.63 5.68 -4.88
CA PRO A 82 -0.81 4.51 -4.56
C PRO A 82 0.70 4.78 -4.61
N GLY A 83 1.17 5.59 -5.56
CA GLY A 83 2.57 6.01 -5.65
C GLY A 83 3.01 6.85 -4.47
N LEU A 84 2.20 7.85 -4.10
CA LEU A 84 2.43 8.67 -2.90
C LEU A 84 2.43 7.83 -1.61
N THR A 85 1.59 6.80 -1.55
CA THR A 85 1.51 5.85 -0.42
C THR A 85 2.80 5.05 -0.29
N ALA A 86 3.31 4.51 -1.40
CA ALA A 86 4.57 3.79 -1.42
C ALA A 86 5.74 4.71 -1.01
N TYR A 87 5.77 5.93 -1.55
CA TYR A 87 6.81 6.90 -1.24
C TYR A 87 6.80 7.31 0.24
N GLY A 88 5.69 7.84 0.74
CA GLY A 88 5.60 8.32 2.13
C GLY A 88 5.76 7.18 3.14
N GLY A 89 5.13 6.03 2.90
CA GLY A 89 5.27 4.88 3.78
C GLY A 89 6.71 4.35 3.85
N PHE A 90 7.39 4.29 2.71
CA PHE A 90 8.75 3.77 2.70
C PHE A 90 9.75 4.81 3.22
N TYR A 91 9.83 6.00 2.61
CA TYR A 91 10.86 6.98 2.94
C TYR A 91 10.64 7.68 4.29
N GLU A 92 9.41 8.07 4.61
CA GLU A 92 9.12 8.81 5.85
C GLU A 92 8.85 7.86 7.01
N VAL A 93 7.99 6.84 6.82
CA VAL A 93 7.57 5.96 7.92
C VAL A 93 8.58 4.86 8.18
N CYS A 94 9.13 4.17 7.15
CA CYS A 94 10.16 3.16 7.40
C CYS A 94 11.54 3.77 7.69
N ALA A 95 11.84 4.97 7.17
CA ALA A 95 13.14 5.65 7.29
C ALA A 95 14.33 4.71 6.97
N PRO A 96 14.41 4.20 5.72
CA PRO A 96 15.26 3.08 5.35
C PRO A 96 16.74 3.46 5.30
N LYS A 97 17.59 2.48 5.60
CA LYS A 97 19.04 2.57 5.44
C LYS A 97 19.53 1.55 4.43
N LYS A 98 20.58 1.91 3.70
CA LYS A 98 21.27 1.00 2.78
C LYS A 98 21.72 -0.26 3.52
N GLY A 99 21.52 -1.42 2.89
CA GLY A 99 21.89 -2.73 3.44
C GLY A 99 20.84 -3.36 4.37
N GLU A 100 19.73 -2.68 4.66
CA GLU A 100 18.64 -3.26 5.48
C GLU A 100 17.83 -4.32 4.72
N TYR A 101 17.23 -5.23 5.49
CA TYR A 101 16.39 -6.33 5.01
C TYR A 101 14.91 -5.93 5.04
N VAL A 102 14.29 -5.83 3.86
CA VAL A 102 12.93 -5.32 3.66
C VAL A 102 11.99 -6.43 3.22
N PHE A 103 10.93 -6.65 3.97
CA PHE A 103 9.81 -7.50 3.56
C PHE A 103 8.61 -6.64 3.12
N VAL A 104 7.95 -7.03 2.03
CA VAL A 104 6.73 -6.38 1.54
C VAL A 104 5.63 -7.42 1.37
N SER A 105 4.53 -7.27 2.10
CA SER A 105 3.33 -8.11 1.88
C SER A 105 2.46 -7.55 0.76
N ALA A 106 1.75 -8.42 0.04
CA ALA A 106 1.02 -8.06 -1.19
C ALA A 106 1.89 -7.32 -2.21
N ALA A 107 3.14 -7.78 -2.38
CA ALA A 107 4.21 -7.05 -3.06
C ALA A 107 3.95 -6.80 -4.55
N SER A 108 3.08 -7.57 -5.21
CA SER A 108 2.70 -7.35 -6.62
C SER A 108 1.58 -6.32 -6.80
N GLY A 109 1.04 -5.76 -5.72
CA GLY A 109 0.03 -4.69 -5.76
C GLY A 109 0.60 -3.34 -6.19
N ALA A 110 -0.28 -2.34 -6.39
CA ALA A 110 0.11 -0.99 -6.83
C ALA A 110 1.12 -0.32 -5.88
N VAL A 111 0.90 -0.41 -4.56
CA VAL A 111 1.82 0.13 -3.54
C VAL A 111 3.06 -0.76 -3.41
N GLY A 112 2.86 -2.06 -3.18
CA GLY A 112 3.95 -3.00 -2.89
C GLY A 112 5.01 -3.08 -3.99
N GLN A 113 4.62 -3.00 -5.26
CA GLN A 113 5.58 -3.10 -6.36
C GLN A 113 6.52 -1.90 -6.41
N LEU A 114 6.05 -0.72 -5.99
CA LEU A 114 6.85 0.50 -5.93
C LEU A 114 7.73 0.52 -4.69
N VAL A 115 7.19 0.13 -3.53
CA VAL A 115 7.99 -0.01 -2.29
C VAL A 115 9.19 -0.91 -2.51
N GLY A 116 9.00 -2.07 -3.15
CA GLY A 116 10.10 -2.97 -3.44
C GLY A 116 11.16 -2.34 -4.34
N GLN A 117 10.75 -1.64 -5.40
CA GLN A 117 11.68 -0.94 -6.29
C GLN A 117 12.42 0.20 -5.58
N PHE A 118 11.73 0.99 -4.74
CA PHE A 118 12.39 2.02 -3.92
C PHE A 118 13.41 1.42 -2.95
N ALA A 119 13.08 0.29 -2.31
CA ALA A 119 14.00 -0.42 -1.43
C ALA A 119 15.23 -0.96 -2.19
N LYS A 120 15.03 -1.55 -3.39
CA LYS A 120 16.14 -1.98 -4.25
C LYS A 120 17.04 -0.80 -4.66
N LEU A 121 16.45 0.33 -5.04
CA LEU A 121 17.19 1.56 -5.38
C LEU A 121 17.97 2.13 -4.19
N MET A 122 17.46 1.95 -2.96
CA MET A 122 18.16 2.31 -1.72
C MET A 122 19.28 1.33 -1.33
N GLY A 123 19.46 0.25 -2.08
CA GLY A 123 20.46 -0.78 -1.80
C GLY A 123 20.09 -1.68 -0.62
N CYS A 124 18.79 -1.90 -0.40
CA CYS A 124 18.27 -2.89 0.54
C CYS A 124 18.20 -4.29 -0.10
N TYR A 125 18.17 -5.32 0.75
CA TYR A 125 17.75 -6.67 0.36
C TYR A 125 16.23 -6.76 0.50
N VAL A 126 15.52 -7.20 -0.54
CA VAL A 126 14.06 -7.07 -0.64
C VAL A 126 13.40 -8.39 -0.99
N VAL A 127 12.46 -8.82 -0.14
CA VAL A 127 11.63 -10.01 -0.37
C VAL A 127 10.16 -9.63 -0.38
N GLY A 128 9.41 -10.22 -1.31
CA GLY A 128 7.97 -9.98 -1.46
C GLY A 128 7.14 -11.24 -1.29
N SER A 129 5.93 -11.11 -0.73
CA SER A 129 4.92 -12.18 -0.80
C SER A 129 3.79 -11.83 -1.78
N ALA A 130 3.37 -12.83 -2.56
CA ALA A 130 2.24 -12.73 -3.47
C ALA A 130 1.39 -14.00 -3.44
N GLY A 131 0.19 -13.97 -4.06
CA GLY A 131 -0.80 -15.05 -3.93
C GLY A 131 -0.89 -16.02 -5.11
N THR A 132 0.05 -15.96 -6.06
CA THR A 132 0.19 -16.87 -7.22
C THR A 132 1.65 -16.92 -7.66
N GLN A 133 2.07 -18.02 -8.29
CA GLN A 133 3.44 -18.16 -8.82
C GLN A 133 3.77 -17.11 -9.90
N ASP A 134 2.86 -16.80 -10.83
CA ASP A 134 3.09 -15.76 -11.84
C ASP A 134 3.44 -14.40 -11.21
N LYS A 135 2.85 -14.07 -10.06
CA LYS A 135 3.13 -12.83 -9.35
C LYS A 135 4.48 -12.89 -8.63
N VAL A 136 4.89 -14.06 -8.15
CA VAL A 136 6.23 -14.30 -7.60
C VAL A 136 7.28 -14.12 -8.69
N ASP A 137 7.07 -14.72 -9.86
CA ASP A 137 7.97 -14.59 -11.00
C ASP A 137 8.05 -13.13 -11.48
N LEU A 138 6.92 -12.42 -11.49
CA LEU A 138 6.89 -10.98 -11.80
C LEU A 138 7.74 -10.16 -10.81
N LEU A 139 7.66 -10.46 -9.51
CA LEU A 139 8.44 -9.76 -8.48
C LEU A 139 9.94 -9.91 -8.71
N LYS A 140 10.39 -11.14 -8.98
CA LYS A 140 11.81 -11.45 -9.17
C LYS A 140 12.33 -10.94 -10.52
N ASN A 141 11.61 -11.24 -11.59
CA ASN A 141 12.11 -11.03 -12.96
C ASN A 141 11.89 -9.62 -13.48
N LYS A 142 10.77 -8.97 -13.13
CA LYS A 142 10.42 -7.62 -13.64
C LYS A 142 10.70 -6.52 -12.62
N PHE A 143 10.36 -6.74 -11.36
CA PHE A 143 10.49 -5.72 -10.32
C PHE A 143 11.83 -5.78 -9.56
N GLY A 144 12.65 -6.81 -9.80
CA GLY A 144 14.00 -6.91 -9.27
C GLY A 144 14.08 -7.21 -7.77
N PHE A 145 13.04 -7.82 -7.20
CA PHE A 145 13.11 -8.34 -5.83
C PHE A 145 14.17 -9.43 -5.74
N ASP A 146 14.90 -9.49 -4.63
CA ASP A 146 15.96 -10.49 -4.41
C ASP A 146 15.36 -11.88 -4.24
N ASP A 147 14.21 -11.97 -3.56
CA ASP A 147 13.41 -13.18 -3.51
C ASP A 147 11.92 -12.89 -3.40
N ALA A 148 11.09 -13.90 -3.63
CA ALA A 148 9.66 -13.81 -3.38
C ALA A 148 9.05 -15.20 -3.20
N PHE A 149 7.92 -15.28 -2.50
CA PHE A 149 7.22 -16.55 -2.29
C PHE A 149 5.70 -16.42 -2.44
N ASN A 150 5.07 -17.52 -2.85
CA ASN A 150 3.62 -17.63 -2.93
C ASN A 150 3.07 -18.01 -1.55
N TYR A 151 2.51 -17.04 -0.81
CA TYR A 151 2.07 -17.28 0.57
C TYR A 151 0.95 -18.35 0.67
N LYS A 152 0.26 -18.66 -0.43
CA LYS A 152 -0.78 -19.71 -0.42
C LYS A 152 -0.23 -21.13 -0.54
N GLU A 153 1.01 -21.28 -0.98
CA GLU A 153 1.66 -22.58 -1.14
C GLU A 153 2.61 -22.89 0.02
N GLU A 154 2.90 -21.90 0.88
CA GLU A 154 3.69 -22.10 2.09
C GLU A 154 2.83 -22.72 3.20
N PRO A 155 3.21 -23.90 3.75
CA PRO A 155 2.50 -24.51 4.87
C PRO A 155 2.75 -23.77 6.20
N ASP A 156 3.86 -23.05 6.30
CA ASP A 156 4.24 -22.26 7.47
C ASP A 156 4.94 -20.95 7.03
N TRP A 157 4.29 -19.82 7.27
CA TRP A 157 4.82 -18.51 6.91
C TRP A 157 6.02 -18.09 7.76
N ASN A 158 6.12 -18.55 9.00
CA ASN A 158 7.31 -18.28 9.83
C ASN A 158 8.54 -19.00 9.25
N ALA A 159 8.38 -20.26 8.83
CA ALA A 159 9.45 -21.00 8.16
C ALA A 159 9.84 -20.36 6.81
N ALA A 160 8.85 -19.93 6.02
CA ALA A 160 9.09 -19.22 4.75
C ALA A 160 9.88 -17.93 4.96
N LEU A 161 9.50 -17.12 5.96
CA LEU A 161 10.20 -15.88 6.29
C LEU A 161 11.64 -16.15 6.75
N LYS A 162 11.89 -17.14 7.61
CA LYS A 162 13.26 -17.51 8.03
C LYS A 162 14.14 -17.98 6.87
N ARG A 163 13.55 -18.69 5.91
CA ARG A 163 14.26 -19.16 4.70
C ARG A 163 14.75 -17.98 3.86
N CYS A 164 13.91 -16.96 3.68
CA CYS A 164 14.28 -15.76 2.91
C CYS A 164 15.07 -14.73 3.75
N PHE A 165 14.93 -14.74 5.07
CA PHE A 165 15.57 -13.80 6.00
C PHE A 165 16.28 -14.55 7.13
N PRO A 166 17.40 -15.24 6.86
CA PRO A 166 18.15 -15.96 7.90
C PRO A 166 18.67 -15.03 9.00
N GLU A 167 18.90 -13.74 8.69
CA GLU A 167 19.32 -12.70 9.63
C GLU A 167 18.17 -11.85 10.20
N GLY A 168 16.93 -12.17 9.83
CA GLY A 168 15.72 -11.43 10.21
C GLY A 168 15.40 -10.20 9.34
N ILE A 169 14.33 -9.50 9.71
CA ILE A 169 13.72 -8.42 8.92
C ILE A 169 13.92 -7.08 9.62
N ASP A 170 14.52 -6.11 8.93
CA ASP A 170 14.69 -4.75 9.42
C ASP A 170 13.42 -3.93 9.22
N ILE A 171 12.81 -4.03 8.04
CA ILE A 171 11.64 -3.24 7.66
C ILE A 171 10.56 -4.18 7.12
N TYR A 172 9.34 -4.01 7.61
CA TYR A 172 8.16 -4.62 7.03
C TYR A 172 7.19 -3.55 6.54
N PHE A 173 6.91 -3.57 5.24
CA PHE A 173 5.83 -2.77 4.67
C PHE A 173 4.54 -3.60 4.65
N GLU A 174 3.62 -3.26 5.56
CA GLU A 174 2.44 -4.05 5.92
C GLU A 174 1.21 -3.60 5.12
N ASN A 175 0.73 -4.47 4.23
CA ASN A 175 -0.48 -4.29 3.42
C ASN A 175 -1.60 -5.32 3.72
N VAL A 176 -1.32 -6.36 4.49
CA VAL A 176 -2.11 -7.58 4.65
C VAL A 176 -2.67 -7.77 6.06
N GLY A 177 -1.87 -7.66 7.11
CA GLY A 177 -2.25 -7.93 8.51
C GLY A 177 -2.39 -9.43 8.83
N GLY A 178 -3.10 -9.72 9.93
CA GLY A 178 -3.45 -11.09 10.33
C GLY A 178 -2.24 -11.99 10.61
N GLN A 179 -2.35 -13.26 10.23
CA GLN A 179 -1.29 -14.27 10.43
C GLN A 179 0.08 -13.87 9.84
N MET A 180 0.11 -13.08 8.76
CA MET A 180 1.38 -12.63 8.16
C MET A 180 2.08 -11.64 9.09
N LEU A 181 1.34 -10.69 9.66
CA LEU A 181 1.88 -9.76 10.66
C LEU A 181 2.42 -10.51 11.87
N ASP A 182 1.65 -11.50 12.35
CA ASP A 182 2.02 -12.31 13.50
C ASP A 182 3.33 -13.08 13.26
N ALA A 183 3.50 -13.66 12.06
CA ALA A 183 4.73 -14.32 11.64
C ALA A 183 5.91 -13.35 11.44
N VAL A 184 5.68 -12.16 10.87
CA VAL A 184 6.74 -11.18 10.64
C VAL A 184 7.28 -10.63 11.95
N ILE A 185 6.43 -10.33 12.94
CA ILE A 185 6.85 -9.84 14.26
C ILE A 185 7.88 -10.79 14.93
N LEU A 186 7.70 -12.10 14.77
CA LEU A 186 8.65 -13.11 15.23
C LEU A 186 10.00 -13.08 14.50
N ASN A 187 10.04 -12.59 13.26
CA ASN A 187 11.23 -12.54 12.41
C ASN A 187 11.86 -11.15 12.29
N MET A 188 11.28 -10.12 12.93
CA MET A 188 11.90 -8.80 12.97
C MET A 188 13.27 -8.83 13.66
N ARG A 189 14.16 -7.94 13.25
CA ARG A 189 15.42 -7.60 13.92
C ARG A 189 15.19 -6.58 15.03
N VAL A 190 16.19 -6.42 15.89
CA VAL A 190 16.17 -5.39 16.93
C VAL A 190 16.11 -4.00 16.26
N HIS A 191 15.27 -3.11 16.77
CA HIS A 191 14.94 -1.80 16.19
C HIS A 191 14.27 -1.87 14.82
N GLY A 192 13.67 -3.01 14.49
CA GLY A 192 12.88 -3.18 13.28
C GLY A 192 11.69 -2.22 13.20
N ARG A 193 11.19 -1.96 11.99
CA ARG A 193 10.07 -1.05 11.74
C ARG A 193 9.00 -1.70 10.89
N ILE A 194 7.74 -1.46 11.25
CA ILE A 194 6.58 -1.91 10.51
C ILE A 194 5.75 -0.68 10.13
N ALA A 195 5.71 -0.36 8.84
CA ALA A 195 4.82 0.66 8.31
C ALA A 195 3.48 0.02 7.94
N VAL A 196 2.45 0.30 8.73
CA VAL A 196 1.10 -0.24 8.55
C VAL A 196 0.36 0.60 7.52
N CYS A 197 0.52 0.23 6.26
CA CYS A 197 -0.18 0.85 5.14
C CYS A 197 -1.63 0.34 5.02
N GLY A 198 -1.85 -0.95 5.31
CA GLY A 198 -3.15 -1.57 5.22
C GLY A 198 -3.17 -2.96 5.81
N MET A 199 -4.37 -3.49 6.02
CA MET A 199 -4.59 -4.84 6.54
C MET A 199 -5.68 -5.55 5.73
N ILE A 200 -5.44 -5.73 4.42
CA ILE A 200 -6.48 -6.18 3.47
C ILE A 200 -7.11 -7.53 3.81
N SER A 201 -6.40 -8.39 4.56
CA SER A 201 -6.94 -9.69 5.01
C SER A 201 -8.08 -9.57 6.03
N GLN A 202 -8.18 -8.42 6.71
CA GLN A 202 -9.10 -8.19 7.82
C GLN A 202 -10.41 -7.50 7.38
N TYR A 203 -10.40 -6.81 6.23
CA TYR A 203 -11.51 -5.91 5.85
C TYR A 203 -12.86 -6.60 5.63
N ASN A 204 -12.83 -7.87 5.20
CA ASN A 204 -14.04 -8.64 4.85
C ASN A 204 -14.39 -9.68 5.93
N ARG A 205 -13.85 -9.56 7.15
CA ARG A 205 -14.12 -10.50 8.23
C ARG A 205 -15.07 -9.90 9.25
N ASP A 206 -16.04 -10.70 9.69
CA ASP A 206 -16.91 -10.33 10.81
C ASP A 206 -16.10 -10.16 12.09
N GLN A 207 -15.24 -11.14 12.37
CA GLN A 207 -14.27 -11.11 13.46
C GLN A 207 -12.84 -11.02 12.91
N PRO A 208 -12.09 -9.95 13.21
CA PRO A 208 -10.68 -9.84 12.86
C PRO A 208 -9.84 -10.92 13.54
N GLU A 209 -8.78 -11.35 12.85
CA GLU A 209 -7.79 -12.24 13.43
C GLU A 209 -6.91 -11.48 14.44
N GLY A 210 -6.69 -12.09 15.61
CA GLY A 210 -5.78 -11.56 16.62
C GLY A 210 -4.31 -11.69 16.20
N VAL A 211 -3.49 -10.73 16.61
CA VAL A 211 -2.03 -10.81 16.54
C VAL A 211 -1.52 -11.16 17.94
N HIS A 212 -0.83 -12.30 18.08
CA HIS A 212 -0.56 -12.91 19.39
C HIS A 212 0.90 -12.70 19.84
N ASN A 213 1.81 -12.40 18.92
CA ASN A 213 3.25 -12.31 19.21
C ASN A 213 3.74 -10.89 19.56
N LEU A 214 2.84 -10.00 20.00
CA LEU A 214 3.15 -8.59 20.31
C LEU A 214 4.25 -8.43 21.36
N MET A 215 4.48 -9.40 22.25
CA MET A 215 5.61 -9.35 23.20
C MET A 215 6.98 -9.24 22.51
N SER A 216 7.12 -9.73 21.28
CA SER A 216 8.35 -9.58 20.51
C SER A 216 8.68 -8.12 20.20
N ILE A 217 7.67 -7.24 20.16
CA ILE A 217 7.86 -5.79 19.98
C ILE A 217 8.69 -5.24 21.14
N VAL A 218 8.40 -5.67 22.37
CA VAL A 218 9.16 -5.27 23.56
C VAL A 218 10.58 -5.80 23.48
N TYR A 219 10.75 -7.11 23.25
CA TYR A 219 12.07 -7.75 23.24
C TYR A 219 13.00 -7.22 22.14
N LYS A 220 12.43 -6.74 21.04
CA LYS A 220 13.20 -6.27 19.87
C LYS A 220 13.10 -4.77 19.67
N SER A 221 12.38 -4.03 20.53
CA SER A 221 12.16 -2.58 20.37
C SER A 221 11.65 -2.21 18.96
N VAL A 222 10.67 -2.96 18.45
CA VAL A 222 10.09 -2.73 17.11
C VAL A 222 9.18 -1.51 17.14
N ARG A 223 9.27 -0.64 16.13
CA ARG A 223 8.27 0.43 15.91
C ARG A 223 7.18 -0.07 14.96
N ILE A 224 5.92 0.06 15.35
CA ILE A 224 4.76 -0.22 14.49
C ILE A 224 3.96 1.06 14.34
N GLU A 225 3.80 1.54 13.11
CA GLU A 225 3.22 2.85 12.85
C GLU A 225 2.29 2.81 11.64
N GLY A 226 1.03 3.23 11.83
CA GLY A 226 0.08 3.45 10.75
C GLY A 226 0.18 4.88 10.20
N PHE A 227 -0.14 5.06 8.91
CA PHE A 227 -0.05 6.36 8.26
C PHE A 227 -1.17 6.56 7.22
N SER A 228 -1.41 7.82 6.83
CA SER A 228 -2.31 8.22 5.74
C SER A 228 -1.62 9.28 4.88
N VAL A 229 -1.83 9.20 3.56
CA VAL A 229 -1.23 10.13 2.58
C VAL A 229 -1.97 11.45 2.50
N PHE A 230 -3.29 11.42 2.66
CA PHE A 230 -4.12 12.62 2.68
C PHE A 230 -4.61 12.82 4.12
N LYS A 231 -4.35 14.01 4.65
CA LYS A 231 -4.90 14.55 5.89
C LYS A 231 -5.76 15.75 5.54
#